data_AF-A0A3L9MCR9-F1
#
_entry.id   AF-A0A3L9MCR9-F1
#
_cell.length_a   1.000
_cell.length_b   1.000
_cell.length_c   1.000
_cell.angle_alpha   90.00
_cell.angle_beta   90.00
_cell.angle_gamma   90.00
#
_symmetry.space_group_name_H-M   'P 1'
#
loop_
_entity.id
_entity.type
_entity.pdbx_description
1 polymer ?
#
loop_
_entity_poly.entity_id
_entity_poly.type
_entity_poly.pdbx_seq_one_letter_code
_entity_poly.pdbx_strand_id
1 'polypeptide(L)' 'MEPLEILRSSSLYRKDFKTGEEGFTLAAALIFGKDETIQSLLPAYKVEAMVRRDNLDRWDDRITPPLRTNLIDTYLRLM' A
#
# COMPACT_ATOMS: atom_id res chain seq x y z
N MET A 1 -11.55 -20.74 5.70
CA MET A 1 -11.63 -19.95 4.46
C MET A 1 -10.22 -19.84 3.93
N GLU A 2 -10.00 -20.22 2.67
CA GLU A 2 -8.66 -20.20 2.08
C GLU A 2 -8.21 -18.75 1.81
N PRO A 3 -6.92 -18.40 1.98
CA PRO A 3 -6.45 -17.02 1.79
C PRO A 3 -6.84 -16.41 0.43
N LEU A 4 -6.79 -17.20 -0.64
CA LEU A 4 -7.16 -16.73 -1.98
C LEU A 4 -8.66 -16.38 -2.11
N GLU A 5 -9.53 -17.05 -1.34
CA GLU A 5 -10.96 -16.79 -1.31
C GLU A 5 -11.28 -15.43 -0.66
N ILE A 6 -10.53 -15.09 0.40
CA ILE A 6 -10.57 -13.76 1.03
C ILE A 6 -10.14 -12.69 0.02
N LEU A 7 -9.06 -12.94 -0.73
CA LEU A 7 -8.56 -11.99 -1.72
C LEU A 7 -9.54 -11.82 -2.90
N ARG A 8 -10.23 -12.89 -3.33
CA ARG A 8 -11.28 -12.80 -4.36
C ARG A 8 -12.49 -12.01 -3.86
N SER A 9 -13.01 -12.34 -2.69
CA SER A 9 -14.17 -11.62 -2.11
C SER A 9 -13.87 -10.15 -1.82
N SER A 10 -12.62 -9.82 -1.49
CA SER A 10 -12.14 -8.45 -1.27
C SER A 10 -11.75 -7.71 -2.55
N SER A 11 -12.02 -8.26 -3.73
CA SER A 11 -11.63 -7.66 -5.01
C SER A 11 -10.12 -7.48 -5.23
N LEU A 12 -9.29 -8.16 -4.45
CA LEU A 12 -7.83 -8.10 -4.54
C LEU A 12 -7.26 -9.12 -5.54
N TYR A 13 -7.98 -10.21 -5.79
CA TYR A 13 -7.74 -11.11 -6.91
C TYR A 13 -8.97 -11.14 -7.80
N ARG A 14 -8.82 -10.83 -9.08
CA ARG A 14 -9.94 -10.69 -10.03
C ARG A 14 -9.69 -11.48 -11.30
N LYS A 15 -10.79 -11.88 -11.93
CA LYS A 15 -10.83 -12.38 -13.30
C LYS A 15 -11.30 -11.26 -14.22
N ASP A 16 -10.55 -10.98 -15.28
CA ASP A 16 -11.06 -10.19 -16.39
C ASP A 16 -11.96 -11.10 -17.25
N PHE A 17 -13.25 -10.79 -17.32
CA PHE A 17 -14.22 -11.59 -18.07
C PHE A 17 -14.09 -11.43 -19.59
N LYS A 18 -13.40 -10.40 -20.08
CA LYS A 18 -13.15 -10.20 -21.52
C LYS A 18 -11.98 -11.04 -22.00
N THR A 19 -10.87 -11.04 -21.26
CA THR A 19 -9.65 -11.76 -21.65
C THR A 19 -9.57 -13.18 -21.06
N GLY A 20 -10.31 -13.44 -19.98
CA GLY A 20 -10.27 -14.69 -19.22
C GLY A 20 -9.12 -14.77 -18.22
N GLU A 21 -8.23 -13.77 -18.19
CA GLU A 21 -7.07 -13.73 -17.31
C GLU A 21 -7.46 -13.53 -15.85
N GLU A 22 -6.72 -14.15 -14.95
CA GLU A 22 -6.88 -13.97 -13.51
C GLU A 22 -5.60 -13.44 -12.89
N GLY A 23 -5.73 -12.52 -11.93
CA GLY A 23 -4.56 -11.95 -11.28
C GLY A 23 -4.85 -11.06 -10.10
N PHE A 24 -3.78 -10.71 -9.40
CA PHE A 24 -3.80 -9.72 -8.34
C PHE A 24 -3.98 -8.32 -8.91
N THR A 25 -4.81 -7.53 -8.24
CA THR A 25 -5.01 -6.13 -8.59
C THR A 25 -3.86 -5.26 -8.07
N LEU A 26 -3.76 -4.02 -8.58
CA LEU A 26 -2.85 -3.03 -8.03
C LEU A 26 -3.10 -2.77 -6.54
N ALA A 27 -4.36 -2.83 -6.09
CA ALA A 27 -4.69 -2.71 -4.67
C ALA A 27 -4.07 -3.84 -3.84
N ALA A 28 -4.07 -5.07 -4.35
CA ALA A 28 -3.43 -6.19 -3.67
C ALA A 28 -1.92 -5.98 -3.54
N ALA A 29 -1.27 -5.48 -4.61
CA ALA A 29 0.13 -5.12 -4.58
C ALA A 29 0.41 -3.99 -3.57
N LEU A 30 -0.42 -2.96 -3.50
CA LEU A 30 -0.23 -1.86 -2.54
C LEU A 30 -0.49 -2.28 -1.08
N ILE A 31 -1.43 -3.19 -0.82
CA ILE A 31 -1.78 -3.61 0.54
C ILE A 31 -0.81 -4.66 1.08
N PHE A 32 -0.44 -5.66 0.26
CA PHE A 32 0.30 -6.85 0.70
C PHE A 32 1.61 -7.09 -0.07
N GLY A 33 1.91 -6.29 -1.10
CA GLY A 33 3.09 -6.50 -1.93
C GLY A 33 4.39 -6.22 -1.19
N LYS A 34 5.47 -6.83 -1.67
CA LYS A 34 6.83 -6.51 -1.23
C LYS A 34 7.26 -5.15 -1.76
N ASP A 35 8.13 -4.47 -1.03
CA ASP A 35 8.66 -3.16 -1.40
C ASP A 35 9.26 -3.18 -2.82
N GLU A 36 10.01 -4.21 -3.22
CA GLU A 36 10.59 -4.27 -4.57
C GLU A 36 9.50 -4.42 -5.65
N THR A 37 8.43 -5.17 -5.36
CA THR A 37 7.31 -5.34 -6.30
C THR A 37 6.55 -4.04 -6.48
N ILE A 38 6.25 -3.35 -5.38
CA ILE A 38 5.58 -2.05 -5.41
C ILE A 38 6.44 -1.03 -6.16
N GLN A 39 7.75 -0.98 -5.87
CA GLN A 39 8.68 -0.04 -6.51
C GLN A 39 8.88 -0.35 -8.00
N SER A 40 8.80 -1.63 -8.40
CA SER A 40 8.84 -2.02 -9.82
C SER A 40 7.56 -1.63 -10.56
N LEU A 41 6.39 -1.75 -9.92
CA LEU A 41 5.09 -1.39 -10.52
C LEU A 41 4.85 0.12 -10.51
N LEU A 42 5.24 0.80 -9.44
CA LEU A 42 5.03 2.21 -9.16
C LEU A 42 6.32 2.85 -8.58
N PRO A 43 7.32 3.19 -9.40
CA PRO A 43 8.60 3.73 -8.91
C PRO A 43 8.46 5.05 -8.12
N ALA A 44 7.42 5.82 -8.41
CA ALA A 44 7.12 7.07 -7.73
C ALA A 44 6.30 6.89 -6.45
N TYR A 45 5.86 5.67 -6.13
CA TYR A 45 5.05 5.41 -4.95
C TYR A 45 5.82 5.72 -3.67
N LYS A 46 5.18 6.49 -2.81
CA LYS A 46 5.63 6.84 -1.47
C LYS A 46 4.44 7.35 -0.66
N VAL A 47 4.50 7.16 0.65
CA VAL A 47 3.58 7.77 1.59
C VAL A 47 4.34 8.80 2.41
N GLU A 48 3.85 10.03 2.37
CA GLU A 48 4.33 11.15 3.18
C GLU A 48 3.42 11.27 4.41
N ALA A 49 4.00 11.43 5.59
CA ALA A 49 3.24 11.61 6.81
C ALA A 49 3.76 12.84 7.56
N MET A 50 2.85 13.73 7.95
CA MET A 50 3.16 14.94 8.71
C MET A 50 3.34 14.60 10.18
N VAL A 51 4.28 15.28 10.85
CA VAL A 51 4.54 15.13 12.30
C VAL A 51 4.63 16.51 12.97
N ARG A 52 4.32 16.55 14.27
CA ARG A 52 4.57 17.72 15.13
C ARG A 52 5.82 17.42 15.95
N ARG A 53 6.92 18.14 15.72
CA ARG A 53 8.17 17.96 16.47
C ARG A 53 8.36 19.04 17.52
N ASP A 54 8.24 20.29 17.11
CA ASP A 54 8.49 21.45 17.98
C ASP A 54 7.21 22.25 18.22
N ASN A 55 6.33 22.35 17.21
CA ASN A 55 5.10 23.14 17.29
C ASN A 55 3.87 22.28 17.67
N LEU A 56 3.21 22.63 18.76
CA LEU A 56 2.02 21.92 19.23
C LEU A 56 0.73 22.35 18.52
N ASP A 57 0.70 23.52 17.90
CA ASP A 57 -0.48 24.11 17.26
C ASP A 57 -0.56 23.84 15.75
N ARG A 58 0.56 23.50 15.10
CA ARG A 58 0.60 23.14 13.67
C ARG A 58 1.57 22.00 13.38
N TRP A 59 1.28 21.24 12.33
CA TRP A 59 2.26 20.33 11.73
C TRP A 59 3.44 21.13 11.20
N ASP A 60 4.65 20.82 11.65
CA ASP A 60 5.87 21.58 11.36
C ASP A 60 6.94 20.76 10.63
N ASP A 61 6.79 19.43 10.58
CA ASP A 61 7.69 18.55 9.86
C ASP A 61 6.94 17.34 9.26
N ARG A 62 7.69 16.45 8.61
CA ARG A 62 7.23 15.19 8.04
C ARG A 62 8.23 14.07 8.32
N ILE A 63 7.75 12.82 8.24
CA ILE A 63 8.64 11.65 8.25
C ILE A 63 9.59 11.75 7.05
N THR A 64 10.88 11.76 7.36
CA THR A 64 11.97 11.83 6.37
C THR A 64 12.99 10.73 6.67
N PRO A 65 13.27 9.80 5.74
CA PRO A 65 12.73 9.72 4.38
C PRO A 65 11.24 9.27 4.34
N PRO A 66 10.49 9.58 3.25
CA PRO A 66 9.11 9.12 3.10
C PRO A 66 9.03 7.59 3.04
N LEU A 67 7.89 7.05 3.47
CA LEU A 67 7.67 5.61 3.53
C LEU A 67 7.47 5.04 2.13
N ARG A 68 8.22 4.00 1.78
CA ARG A 68 8.16 3.32 0.48
C ARG A 68 7.87 1.84 0.66
N THR A 69 6.78 1.55 1.37
CA THR A 69 6.37 0.19 1.74
C THR A 69 4.86 0.01 1.59
N ASN A 70 4.35 -1.20 1.73
CA ASN A 70 2.93 -1.50 1.59
C ASN A 70 2.05 -0.72 2.60
N LEU A 71 0.76 -0.67 2.34
CA LEU A 71 -0.19 0.13 3.12
C LEU A 71 -0.36 -0.38 4.55
N ILE A 72 -0.24 -1.70 4.78
CA ILE A 72 -0.34 -2.28 6.14
C ILE A 72 0.88 -1.85 6.97
N ASP A 73 2.08 -2.04 6.44
CA ASP A 73 3.32 -1.65 7.12
C ASP A 73 3.39 -0.14 7.32
N THR A 74 2.90 0.63 6.34
CA THR A 74 2.73 2.08 6.48
C THR A 74 1.81 2.41 7.66
N TYR A 75 0.63 1.80 7.72
CA TYR A 75 -0.32 2.01 8.82
C TYR A 75 0.29 1.66 10.18
N LEU A 76 0.97 0.52 10.29
CA LEU A 76 1.61 0.07 11.52
C LEU A 76 2.76 0.98 11.97
N ARG A 77 3.45 1.66 11.05
CA ARG A 77 4.51 2.62 11.38
C ARG A 77 3.99 4.00 11.80
N LEU A 78 2.75 4.33 11.45
CA LEU A 78 2.14 5.65 11.73
C LEU A 78 1.24 5.65 12.96
N MET A 79 0.87 4.48 13.49
CA MET A 79 0.24 4.32 14.80
C MET A 79 1.28 4.38 15.92
#